data_AF-A0A8T4D2Y5-F1
#
_entry.id   AF-A0A8T4D2Y5-F1
#
_cell.length_a   1.000
_cell.length_b   1.000
_cell.length_c   1.000
_cell.angle_alpha   90.00
_cell.angle_beta   90.00
_cell.angle_gamma   90.00
#
_symmetry.space_group_name_H-M   'P 1'
#
loop_
_entity.id
_entity.type
_entity.pdbx_description
1 polymer ?
#
loop_
_entity_poly.entity_id
_entity_poly.type
_entity_poly.pdbx_seq_one_letter_code
_entity_poly.pdbx_strand_id
1 'polypeptide(L)'
;MDEFTKQIDLLGNFGKLVLKDNVLAVLSDIDLSTVSSAIYNGGFKKTKAILNVQAPEELSDRKLHENPQKFITESAKKLGISNDFVGMVTAAAVDKFALVSKKDGDLTVTVTATAVDPEGNTCSHAETAGETITVEEMP
;
A
#
# COMPACT_ATOMS: atom_id res chain seq x y z
N MET A 1 0.97 -14.54 -19.66
CA MET A 1 0.38 -15.35 -18.58
C MET A 1 -0.18 -14.33 -17.61
N ASP A 2 -1.46 -13.99 -17.76
CA ASP A 2 -2.16 -12.96 -16.96
C ASP A 2 -2.49 -13.57 -15.60
N GLU A 3 -1.49 -13.71 -14.74
CA GLU A 3 -1.69 -14.40 -13.46
C GLU A 3 -1.96 -13.41 -12.33
N PHE A 4 -3.27 -13.28 -12.08
CA PHE A 4 -3.94 -12.80 -10.88
C PHE A 4 -4.02 -11.27 -10.69
N THR A 5 -5.04 -10.69 -11.34
CA THR A 5 -5.69 -9.49 -10.82
C THR A 5 -6.86 -9.91 -9.93
N LYS A 6 -6.78 -9.68 -8.62
CA LYS A 6 -7.94 -9.81 -7.71
C LYS A 6 -8.59 -8.43 -7.56
N GLN A 7 -9.90 -8.36 -7.73
CA GLN A 7 -10.66 -7.12 -7.55
C GLN A 7 -11.80 -7.35 -6.55
N ILE A 8 -12.01 -6.39 -5.66
CA ILE A 8 -13.09 -6.39 -4.68
C ILE A 8 -13.78 -5.02 -4.74
N ASP A 9 -15.08 -5.00 -4.99
CA ASP A 9 -15.85 -3.76 -4.93
C ASP A 9 -15.91 -3.25 -3.49
N LEU A 10 -15.62 -1.96 -3.29
CA LEU A 10 -15.66 -1.34 -1.97
C LEU A 10 -17.09 -0.94 -1.62
N LEU A 11 -17.47 -1.18 -0.36
CA LEU A 11 -18.79 -0.80 0.14
C LEU A 11 -18.99 0.72 0.00
N GLY A 12 -20.15 1.13 -0.54
CA GLY A 12 -20.45 2.54 -0.82
C GLY A 12 -20.31 2.95 -2.29
N ASN A 13 -19.98 2.01 -3.19
CA ASN A 13 -19.97 2.21 -4.65
C ASN A 13 -19.07 3.38 -5.12
N PHE A 14 -17.96 3.61 -4.43
CA PHE A 14 -17.02 4.69 -4.78
C PHE A 14 -15.78 4.17 -5.53
N GLY A 15 -15.54 2.86 -5.51
CA GLY A 15 -14.33 2.29 -6.08
C GLY A 15 -14.12 0.81 -5.76
N LYS A 16 -12.90 0.34 -6.04
CA LYS A 16 -12.48 -1.05 -5.91
C LYS A 16 -11.14 -1.15 -5.21
N LEU A 17 -10.93 -2.23 -4.47
CA LEU A 17 -9.61 -2.70 -4.07
C LEU A 17 -9.10 -3.66 -5.14
N VAL A 18 -7.93 -3.37 -5.69
CA VAL A 18 -7.29 -4.14 -6.76
C VAL A 18 -5.93 -4.62 -6.28
N LEU A 19 -5.71 -5.93 -6.34
CA LEU A 19 -4.40 -6.54 -6.21
C LEU A 19 -3.94 -6.97 -7.59
N LYS A 20 -2.78 -6.49 -8.03
CA LYS A 20 -2.11 -6.89 -9.26
C LYS A 20 -0.61 -6.93 -9.04
N ASP A 21 0.01 -8.07 -9.32
CA ASP A 21 1.42 -8.31 -9.04
C ASP A 21 1.76 -7.95 -7.58
N ASN A 22 2.72 -7.05 -7.36
CA ASN A 22 3.16 -6.56 -6.06
C ASN A 22 2.42 -5.28 -5.62
N VAL A 23 1.27 -4.95 -6.20
CA VAL A 23 0.55 -3.71 -5.92
C VAL A 23 -0.86 -4.00 -5.40
N LEU A 24 -1.14 -3.51 -4.19
CA LEU A 24 -2.50 -3.41 -3.66
C LEU A 24 -2.96 -1.96 -3.72
N ALA A 25 -4.04 -1.70 -4.45
CA ALA A 25 -4.48 -0.36 -4.78
C ALA A 25 -5.97 -0.17 -4.49
N VAL A 26 -6.32 0.98 -3.90
CA VAL A 26 -7.68 1.51 -3.94
C VAL A 26 -7.80 2.36 -5.19
N LEU A 27 -8.72 2.00 -6.09
CA LEU A 27 -9.06 2.75 -7.29
C LEU A 27 -10.47 3.29 -7.15
N SER A 28 -10.62 4.61 -7.24
CA SER A 28 -11.88 5.31 -7.00
C SER A 28 -12.38 5.97 -8.28
N ASP A 29 -13.70 5.97 -8.46
CA ASP A 29 -14.36 6.66 -9.56
C ASP A 29 -14.45 8.18 -9.29
N ILE A 30 -14.41 8.55 -8.01
CA ILE A 30 -14.46 9.93 -7.51
C ILE A 30 -13.11 10.38 -6.92
N ASP A 31 -12.89 11.69 -6.82
CA ASP A 31 -11.73 12.24 -6.14
C ASP A 31 -11.83 12.01 -4.63
N LEU A 32 -10.86 11.28 -4.06
CA LEU A 32 -10.72 11.05 -2.63
C LEU A 32 -9.89 12.16 -2.01
N SER A 33 -10.30 12.66 -0.86
CA SER A 33 -9.43 13.46 0.01
C SER A 33 -8.54 12.51 0.81
N THR A 34 -7.22 12.64 0.67
CA THR A 34 -6.24 11.75 1.29
C THR A 34 -5.30 12.52 2.22
N VAL A 35 -5.02 11.95 3.38
CA VAL A 35 -3.90 12.35 4.25
C VAL A 35 -2.98 11.15 4.38
N SER A 36 -1.72 11.27 4.00
CA SER A 36 -0.78 10.15 4.01
C SER A 36 0.67 10.59 4.25
N SER A 37 1.47 9.75 4.91
CA SER A 37 2.93 9.86 4.97
C SER A 37 3.64 9.17 3.80
N ALA A 38 2.90 8.79 2.75
CA ALA A 38 3.40 8.12 1.56
C ALA A 38 4.59 8.84 0.90
N ILE A 39 5.51 8.03 0.37
CA ILE A 39 6.73 8.48 -0.31
C ILE A 39 6.39 9.26 -1.58
N TYR A 40 5.41 8.78 -2.35
CA TYR A 40 4.95 9.44 -3.57
C TYR A 40 3.64 10.17 -3.31
N ASN A 41 3.64 11.49 -3.53
CA ASN A 41 2.48 12.36 -3.38
C ASN A 41 1.79 12.31 -2.00
N GLY A 42 2.52 12.01 -0.93
CA GLY A 42 2.03 12.16 0.44
C GLY A 42 1.63 13.61 0.80
N GLY A 43 1.21 13.79 2.04
CA GLY A 43 0.58 15.00 2.56
C GLY A 43 -0.95 14.99 2.42
N PHE A 44 -1.56 16.17 2.42
CA PHE A 44 -2.99 16.34 2.14
C PHE A 44 -3.19 16.62 0.65
N LYS A 45 -3.85 15.69 -0.06
CA LYS A 45 -4.09 15.78 -1.51
C LYS A 45 -5.45 15.24 -1.90
N LYS A 46 -5.87 15.54 -3.12
CA LYS A 46 -6.92 14.80 -3.82
C LYS A 46 -6.29 13.79 -4.77
N THR A 47 -6.88 12.61 -4.88
CA THR A 47 -6.45 11.57 -5.82
C THR A 47 -7.58 10.57 -6.05
N LYS A 48 -7.51 9.83 -7.16
CA LYS A 48 -8.37 8.67 -7.42
C LYS A 48 -7.71 7.33 -7.14
N ALA A 49 -6.43 7.31 -6.78
CA ALA A 49 -5.67 6.09 -6.61
C ALA A 49 -4.74 6.15 -5.39
N ILE A 50 -4.83 5.13 -4.55
CA ILE A 50 -3.95 4.95 -3.39
C ILE A 50 -3.29 3.59 -3.52
N LEU A 51 -1.96 3.54 -3.59
CA LEU A 51 -1.18 2.34 -3.83
C LEU A 51 -0.33 2.00 -2.60
N ASN A 52 -0.37 0.73 -2.21
CA ASN A 52 0.59 0.10 -1.32
C ASN A 52 1.38 -0.94 -2.13
N VAL A 53 2.66 -0.66 -2.34
CA VAL A 53 3.55 -1.45 -3.21
C VAL A 53 4.46 -2.32 -2.36
N GLN A 54 4.38 -3.63 -2.52
CA GLN A 54 5.29 -4.55 -1.84
C GLN A 54 6.70 -4.46 -2.44
N ALA A 55 7.70 -4.31 -1.57
CA ALA A 55 9.10 -4.42 -1.94
C ALA A 55 9.44 -5.88 -2.29
N PRO A 56 10.20 -6.15 -3.37
CA PRO A 56 10.73 -7.48 -3.64
C PRO A 56 11.70 -7.93 -2.55
N GLU A 57 11.72 -9.22 -2.19
CA GLU A 57 12.67 -9.77 -1.22
C GLU A 57 14.14 -9.56 -1.62
N GLU A 58 14.41 -9.59 -2.93
CA GLU A 58 15.75 -9.38 -3.50
C GLU A 58 16.17 -7.90 -3.55
N LEU A 59 15.24 -6.99 -3.25
CA LEU A 59 15.51 -5.57 -3.26
C LEU A 59 16.16 -5.19 -1.94
N SER A 60 17.49 -5.11 -1.93
CA SER A 60 18.21 -4.60 -0.78
C SER A 60 17.71 -3.21 -0.40
N ASP A 61 17.61 -2.92 0.90
CA ASP A 61 17.22 -1.60 1.43
C ASP A 61 17.94 -0.47 0.70
N ARG A 62 19.24 -0.64 0.44
CA ARG A 62 20.07 0.30 -0.30
C ARG A 62 19.52 0.65 -1.69
N LYS A 63 19.03 -0.32 -2.46
CA LYS A 63 18.44 -0.09 -3.79
C LYS A 63 17.06 0.56 -3.71
N LEU A 64 16.28 0.26 -2.67
CA LEU A 64 15.00 0.92 -2.43
C LEU A 64 15.23 2.40 -2.05
N HIS A 65 16.23 2.69 -1.21
CA HIS A 65 16.58 4.05 -0.79
C HIS A 65 17.16 4.91 -1.92
N GLU A 66 17.78 4.32 -2.93
CA GLU A 66 18.37 5.08 -4.05
C GLU A 66 17.32 5.83 -4.88
N ASN A 67 16.15 5.23 -5.15
CA ASN A 67 15.06 5.92 -5.84
C ASN A 67 13.68 5.27 -5.61
N PRO A 68 13.10 5.48 -4.41
CA PRO A 68 11.83 4.83 -4.05
C PRO A 68 10.66 5.35 -4.90
N GLN A 69 10.71 6.61 -5.35
CA GLN A 69 9.67 7.18 -6.21
C GLN A 69 9.62 6.50 -7.58
N LYS A 70 10.77 6.21 -8.19
CA LYS A 70 10.82 5.49 -9.47
C LYS A 70 10.24 4.08 -9.34
N PHE A 71 10.55 3.37 -8.25
CA PHE A 71 9.98 2.05 -8.00
C PHE A 71 8.44 2.09 -7.91
N ILE A 72 7.91 3.06 -7.18
CA ILE A 72 6.47 3.27 -7.04
C ILE A 72 5.81 3.59 -8.39
N THR A 73 6.39 4.51 -9.18
CA THR A 73 5.80 4.91 -10.47
C THR A 73 5.87 3.79 -11.51
N GLU A 74 6.94 2.99 -11.57
CA GLU A 74 7.00 1.80 -12.43
C GLU A 74 5.99 0.73 -11.99
N SER A 75 5.76 0.58 -10.69
CA SER A 75 4.73 -0.34 -10.17
C SER A 75 3.31 0.14 -10.52
N ALA A 76 3.05 1.46 -10.47
CA ALA A 76 1.76 2.04 -10.85
C ALA A 76 1.41 1.80 -12.33
N LYS A 77 2.39 1.78 -13.24
CA LYS A 77 2.18 1.48 -14.66
C LYS A 77 1.58 0.09 -14.90
N LYS A 78 1.81 -0.89 -14.01
CA LYS A 78 1.19 -2.22 -14.08
C LYS A 78 -0.34 -2.15 -14.02
N LEU A 79 -0.87 -1.14 -13.33
CA LEU A 79 -2.30 -0.84 -13.24
C LEU A 79 -2.78 0.16 -14.32
N GLY A 80 -1.91 0.58 -15.24
CA GLY A 80 -2.22 1.63 -16.21
C GLY A 80 -2.29 3.03 -15.60
N ILE A 81 -1.74 3.24 -14.41
CA ILE A 81 -1.77 4.51 -13.68
C ILE A 81 -0.43 5.20 -13.88
N SER A 82 -0.46 6.41 -14.44
CA SER A 82 0.76 7.16 -14.73
C SER A 82 0.92 8.40 -13.86
N ASN A 83 -0.18 9.00 -13.39
CA ASN A 83 -0.21 10.30 -12.71
C ASN A 83 -1.24 10.27 -11.58
N ASP A 84 -1.17 11.25 -10.67
CA ASP A 84 -2.24 11.58 -9.71
C ASP A 84 -2.69 10.42 -8.80
N PHE A 85 -1.71 9.78 -8.17
CA PHE A 85 -1.89 8.76 -7.15
C PHE A 85 -1.02 9.03 -5.93
N VAL A 86 -1.43 8.49 -4.79
CA VAL A 86 -0.63 8.43 -3.56
C VAL A 86 -0.01 7.04 -3.47
N GLY A 87 1.29 6.93 -3.22
CA GLY A 87 2.00 5.65 -3.25
C GLY A 87 2.96 5.47 -2.09
N MET A 88 2.82 4.36 -1.38
CA MET A 88 3.75 3.91 -0.34
C MET A 88 4.39 2.57 -0.70
N VAL A 89 5.50 2.26 -0.03
CA VAL A 89 6.17 0.97 -0.13
C VAL A 89 6.03 0.25 1.21
N THR A 90 5.86 -1.07 1.16
CA THR A 90 5.76 -1.93 2.34
C THR A 90 6.59 -3.19 2.17
N ALA A 91 7.14 -3.72 3.26
CA ALA A 91 7.70 -5.07 3.32
C ALA A 91 6.61 -6.14 3.53
N ALA A 92 5.40 -5.74 3.90
CA ALA A 92 4.30 -6.67 4.10
C ALA A 92 3.82 -7.27 2.77
N ALA A 93 3.43 -8.54 2.82
CA ALA A 93 2.78 -9.24 1.72
C ALA A 93 1.43 -8.60 1.42
N VAL A 94 1.33 -7.96 0.25
CA VAL A 94 0.13 -7.22 -0.13
C VAL A 94 -1.01 -8.12 -0.61
N ASP A 95 -0.72 -9.39 -0.92
CA ASP A 95 -1.71 -10.44 -1.21
C ASP A 95 -2.34 -11.03 0.07
N LYS A 96 -1.66 -10.90 1.21
CA LYS A 96 -2.13 -11.33 2.53
C LYS A 96 -2.70 -10.16 3.34
N PHE A 97 -3.76 -9.57 2.82
CA PHE A 97 -4.47 -8.47 3.47
C PHE A 97 -5.78 -8.91 4.15
N ALA A 98 -6.15 -8.18 5.19
CA ALA A 98 -7.51 -8.18 5.73
C ALA A 98 -8.27 -6.96 5.20
N LEU A 99 -9.52 -7.17 4.79
CA LEU A 99 -10.45 -6.11 4.37
C LEU A 99 -11.72 -6.22 5.21
N VAL A 100 -12.08 -5.14 5.88
CA VAL A 100 -13.31 -5.03 6.66
C VAL A 100 -14.03 -3.74 6.29
N SER A 101 -15.32 -3.85 6.01
CA SER A 101 -16.19 -2.70 5.78
C SER A 101 -17.36 -2.72 6.74
N LYS A 102 -17.70 -1.56 7.31
CA LYS A 102 -18.91 -1.35 8.11
C LYS A 102 -19.66 -0.13 7.60
N LYS A 103 -20.98 -0.19 7.67
CA LYS A 103 -21.87 0.91 7.29
C LYS A 103 -22.79 1.23 8.46
N ASP A 104 -22.93 2.52 8.75
CA ASP A 104 -23.87 3.07 9.72
C ASP A 104 -24.56 4.30 9.10
N GLY A 105 -25.85 4.17 8.80
CA GLY A 105 -26.57 5.15 7.99
C GLY A 105 -25.90 5.38 6.62
N ASP A 106 -25.54 6.63 6.34
CA ASP A 106 -24.86 7.03 5.10
C ASP A 106 -23.33 6.94 5.19
N LEU A 107 -22.77 6.71 6.39
CA LEU A 107 -21.35 6.59 6.60
C LEU A 107 -20.88 5.16 6.35
N THR A 108 -19.88 4.99 5.49
CA THR A 108 -19.19 3.72 5.29
C THR A 108 -17.72 3.87 5.65
N VAL A 109 -17.23 2.95 6.48
CA VAL A 109 -15.82 2.86 6.85
C VAL A 109 -15.27 1.55 6.32
N THR A 110 -14.21 1.64 5.52
CA THR A 110 -13.49 0.47 5.01
C THR A 110 -12.04 0.53 5.45
N VAL A 111 -11.56 -0.59 6.00
CA VAL A 111 -10.19 -0.76 6.46
C VAL A 111 -9.55 -1.89 5.67
N THR A 112 -8.41 -1.60 5.06
CA THR A 112 -7.53 -2.60 4.44
C THR A 112 -6.22 -2.60 5.21
N ALA A 113 -5.77 -3.77 5.68
CA ALA A 113 -4.56 -3.90 6.48
C ALA A 113 -3.69 -5.06 5.99
N THR A 114 -2.39 -4.82 5.95
CA THR A 114 -1.33 -5.81 5.65
C THR A 114 -0.40 -5.86 6.86
N ALA A 115 -0.10 -7.04 7.39
CA ALA A 115 0.67 -7.18 8.63
C ALA A 115 1.66 -8.37 8.65
N VAL A 116 1.65 -9.19 7.61
CA VAL A 116 2.51 -10.37 7.48
C VAL A 116 3.45 -10.21 6.31
N ASP A 117 4.52 -10.98 6.31
CA ASP A 117 5.46 -11.07 5.21
C ASP A 117 5.03 -12.11 4.16
N PRO A 118 5.82 -12.29 3.08
CA PRO A 118 5.51 -13.26 2.03
C PRO A 118 5.43 -14.71 2.51
N GLU A 119 6.06 -15.06 3.64
CA GLU A 119 5.98 -16.40 4.25
C GLU A 119 4.75 -16.55 5.17
N GLY A 120 4.15 -15.44 5.60
CA GLY A 120 2.98 -15.39 6.48
C GLY A 120 3.33 -15.14 7.94
N ASN A 121 4.58 -14.80 8.23
CA ASN A 121 5.04 -14.43 9.55
C ASN A 121 4.65 -12.96 9.82
N THR A 122 4.12 -12.70 11.01
CA THR A 122 3.88 -11.32 11.47
C THR A 122 5.20 -10.68 11.89
N CYS A 123 5.44 -9.41 11.54
CA CYS A 123 6.58 -8.63 12.00
C CYS A 123 7.98 -9.17 11.64
N SER A 124 8.19 -9.74 10.45
CA SER A 124 9.49 -10.33 10.11
C SER A 124 10.58 -9.35 9.65
N HIS A 125 10.27 -8.06 9.53
CA HIS A 125 11.24 -7.03 9.12
C HIS A 125 10.99 -5.71 9.87
N ALA A 126 11.01 -5.76 11.21
CA ALA A 126 10.86 -4.56 12.03
C ALA A 126 11.93 -3.49 11.69
N GLU A 127 13.09 -3.89 11.16
CA GLU A 127 14.13 -2.98 10.63
C GLU A 127 13.66 -2.08 9.46
N THR A 128 12.59 -2.45 8.74
CA THR A 128 12.06 -1.61 7.64
C THR A 128 11.20 -0.46 8.16
N ALA A 129 10.85 -0.46 9.45
CA ALA A 129 10.19 0.66 10.14
C ALA A 129 11.19 1.75 10.59
N GLY A 130 12.49 1.54 10.41
CA GLY A 130 13.56 2.49 10.78
C GLY A 130 14.82 1.78 11.30
N GLU A 131 15.90 2.55 11.51
CA GLU A 131 17.15 2.02 12.06
C GLU A 131 16.94 1.29 13.39
N THR A 132 17.74 0.25 13.64
CA THR A 132 17.76 -0.45 14.93
C THR A 132 18.09 0.54 16.05
N ILE A 133 17.10 0.87 16.88
CA ILE A 133 17.32 1.70 18.06
C ILE A 133 17.85 0.81 19.18
N THR A 134 19.08 1.06 19.63
CA THR A 134 19.62 0.43 20.84
C THR A 134 18.80 0.93 22.04
N VAL A 135 18.02 0.05 22.65
CA VAL A 135 17.25 0.38 23.86
C VAL A 135 18.20 0.30 25.05
N GLU A 136 18.56 1.45 25.61
CA GLU A 136 19.19 1.52 26.94
C GLU A 136 18.07 1.64 27.99
N GLU A 137 17.84 0.57 28.74
CA GLU A 137 17.02 0.65 29.94
C GLU A 137 17.80 1.42 31.01
N MET A 138 17.28 2.60 31.39
CA MET A 138 17.78 3.33 32.55
C MET A 138 17.26 2.66 33.84
N PRO A 139 18.10 2.52 34.88
CA PRO A 139 17.75 1.86 36.13
C PRO A 139 16.66 2.59 36.94
#